data_AF-A0AAN7CRE7-F1
#
_entry.id   AF-A0AAN7CRE7-F1
#
_cell.length_a   1.000
_cell.length_b   1.000
_cell.length_c   1.000
_cell.angle_alpha   90.00
_cell.angle_beta   90.00
_cell.angle_gamma   90.00
#
_symmetry.space_group_name_H-M   'P 1'
#
loop_
_entity.id
_entity.type
_entity.pdbx_description
1 polymer ?
#
loop_
_entity_poly.entity_id
_entity_poly.type
_entity_poly.pdbx_seq_one_letter_code
_entity_poly.pdbx_strand_id
1 'polypeptide(L)'
;MDLGTVVTVVELIQAAIAIYERIDGLPQQMKQLGKRMERLNMFLVRLQKFLEKGAGKTKGEKHAQTQLLSGQLDDLRKLLKEIKVNAEKVHNLFYRYENGILSQSKGLTFRMPWMKQLWFSIVDNSAEKVEVIMEDIDHQRSVLRDYLVLMSVEKAYEPKQSRKPVAGKTALTAAATATTAARPTPSPSPAPPRRDYRILFVDPYNNGRSVMAEVVVKMLAQLTLRARGDWRIAEVRSAGFFARRNNECADVIDGLEFSEPTFRLPWRAGGEAPRRTAVSAVFDNKWAEYPFKNTIRSEIVSRTSEGLSKDVFTRFDFVFVFTVREHDNMVKLKDALRKKAGTGGGTNARGKGRLLQLGTFLAQKRGQIREILQPLPTKDSEKDREKWNRCVSEIRTAVKGFLKQEMKWTPPDASVLASA
;
A
#
# COMPACT_ATOMS: atom_id res chain seq x y z
N MET A 1 -10.79 -8.54 16.60
CA MET A 1 -11.54 -7.28 16.32
C MET A 1 -13.02 -7.60 16.41
N ASP A 2 -13.80 -6.81 17.15
CA ASP A 2 -15.24 -7.05 17.30
C ASP A 2 -16.03 -6.40 16.17
N LEU A 3 -17.01 -7.14 15.62
CA LEU A 3 -17.94 -6.66 14.59
C LEU A 3 -18.68 -5.41 15.07
N GLY A 4 -19.02 -5.34 16.37
CA GLY A 4 -19.66 -4.18 16.98
C GLY A 4 -18.90 -2.88 16.76
N THR A 5 -17.56 -2.91 16.88
CA THR A 5 -16.74 -1.70 16.66
C THR A 5 -16.83 -1.19 15.22
N VAL A 6 -16.83 -2.09 14.24
CA VAL A 6 -16.93 -1.71 12.82
C VAL A 6 -18.32 -1.16 12.51
N VAL A 7 -19.37 -1.80 13.03
CA VAL A 7 -20.76 -1.35 12.86
C VAL A 7 -20.94 0.07 13.42
N THR A 8 -20.49 0.34 14.65
CA THR A 8 -20.58 1.68 15.25
C THR A 8 -19.88 2.75 14.41
N VAL A 9 -18.70 2.43 13.84
CA VAL A 9 -17.97 3.39 12.99
C VAL A 9 -18.71 3.64 11.67
N VAL A 10 -19.30 2.60 11.08
CA VAL A 10 -20.11 2.73 9.86
C VAL A 10 -21.36 3.58 10.12
N GLU A 11 -22.09 3.33 11.21
CA GLU A 11 -23.29 4.09 11.60
C GLU A 11 -22.97 5.57 11.80
N LEU A 12 -21.89 5.88 12.49
CA LEU A 12 -21.44 7.25 12.74
C LEU A 12 -21.10 7.99 11.43
N ILE A 13 -20.42 7.33 10.49
CA ILE A 13 -20.09 7.90 9.19
C ILE A 13 -21.35 8.12 8.35
N GLN A 14 -22.29 7.17 8.38
CA GLN A 14 -23.57 7.31 7.69
C GLN A 14 -24.39 8.47 8.25
N ALA A 15 -24.42 8.64 9.58
CA ALA A 15 -25.05 9.79 10.23
C ALA A 15 -24.42 11.12 9.78
N ALA A 16 -23.08 11.18 9.71
CA ALA A 16 -22.37 12.36 9.23
C ALA A 16 -22.70 12.68 7.75
N ILE A 17 -22.76 11.65 6.89
CA ILE A 17 -23.14 11.80 5.47
C ILE A 17 -24.60 12.28 5.35
N ALA A 18 -25.51 11.73 6.16
CA ALA A 18 -26.92 12.13 6.14
C ALA A 18 -27.13 13.60 6.55
N ILE A 19 -26.32 14.13 7.47
CA ILE A 19 -26.33 15.58 7.75
C ILE A 19 -25.77 16.34 6.55
N TYR A 20 -24.64 15.89 5.97
CA TYR A 20 -24.03 16.52 4.80
C TYR A 20 -24.99 16.62 3.60
N GLU A 21 -25.76 15.57 3.31
CA GLU A 21 -26.72 15.54 2.20
C GLU A 21 -27.92 16.48 2.39
N ARG A 22 -28.24 16.83 3.65
CA ARG A 22 -29.34 17.74 3.99
C ARG A 22 -28.95 19.23 3.92
N ILE A 23 -27.67 19.56 3.90
CA ILE A 23 -27.20 20.94 3.93
C ILE A 23 -27.01 21.50 2.51
N ASP A 24 -27.85 22.45 2.14
CA ASP A 24 -27.67 23.23 0.90
C ASP A 24 -26.63 24.36 1.05
N GLY A 25 -25.84 24.57 -0.02
CA GLY A 25 -24.92 25.71 -0.10
C GLY A 25 -23.68 25.62 0.80
N LEU A 26 -23.19 24.40 1.10
CA LEU A 26 -21.95 24.19 1.85
C LEU A 26 -20.73 24.86 1.19
N PRO A 27 -19.78 25.39 1.99
CA PRO A 27 -18.46 25.81 1.51
C PRO A 27 -17.73 24.66 0.82
N GLN A 28 -16.86 24.98 -0.14
CA GLN A 28 -16.18 23.98 -0.97
C GLN A 28 -15.38 22.96 -0.15
N GLN A 29 -14.71 23.38 0.93
CA GLN A 29 -13.96 22.49 1.83
C GLN A 29 -14.89 21.50 2.55
N MET A 30 -16.05 21.93 3.02
CA MET A 30 -17.05 21.07 3.65
C MET A 30 -17.65 20.06 2.65
N LYS A 31 -17.88 20.48 1.40
CA LYS A 31 -18.30 19.59 0.32
C LYS A 31 -17.23 18.53 0.01
N GLN A 32 -15.96 18.92 0.01
CA GLN A 32 -14.86 17.98 -0.20
C GLN A 32 -14.75 16.98 0.97
N LEU A 33 -14.90 17.45 2.20
CA LEU A 33 -14.93 16.61 3.39
C LEU A 33 -16.06 15.58 3.35
N GLY A 34 -17.29 15.98 3.01
CA GLY A 34 -18.43 15.08 2.84
C GLY A 34 -18.17 13.99 1.80
N LYS A 35 -17.66 14.36 0.62
CA LYS A 35 -17.24 13.41 -0.42
C LYS A 35 -16.14 12.45 0.03
N ARG A 36 -15.23 12.87 0.92
CA ARG A 36 -14.20 11.99 1.49
C ARG A 36 -14.80 10.98 2.46
N MET A 37 -15.78 11.41 3.27
CA MET A 37 -16.54 10.52 4.17
C MET A 37 -17.33 9.46 3.39
N GLU A 38 -18.02 9.84 2.31
CA GLU A 38 -18.69 8.88 1.42
C GLU A 38 -17.74 7.81 0.89
N ARG A 39 -16.54 8.24 0.45
CA ARG A 39 -15.51 7.32 -0.03
C ARG A 39 -15.00 6.39 1.05
N LEU A 40 -14.80 6.90 2.27
CA LEU A 40 -14.39 6.10 3.42
C LEU A 40 -15.48 5.08 3.79
N ASN A 41 -16.75 5.50 3.80
CA ASN A 41 -17.92 4.66 4.06
C ASN A 41 -17.95 3.42 3.15
N MET A 42 -17.69 3.59 1.85
CA MET A 42 -17.64 2.47 0.91
C MET A 42 -16.67 1.36 1.33
N PHE A 43 -15.52 1.71 1.91
CA PHE A 43 -14.54 0.72 2.38
C PHE A 43 -14.96 0.09 3.70
N LEU A 44 -15.51 0.88 4.63
CA LEU A 44 -15.95 0.37 5.93
C LEU A 44 -17.17 -0.54 5.82
N VAL A 45 -18.13 -0.23 4.94
CA VAL A 45 -19.25 -1.12 4.64
C VAL A 45 -18.76 -2.44 4.02
N ARG A 46 -17.72 -2.39 3.18
CA ARG A 46 -17.09 -3.62 2.64
C ARG A 46 -16.41 -4.42 3.75
N LEU A 47 -15.70 -3.76 4.67
CA LEU A 47 -15.09 -4.39 5.84
C LEU A 47 -16.15 -5.03 6.74
N GLN A 48 -17.23 -4.31 7.05
CA GLN A 48 -18.37 -4.81 7.82
C GLN A 48 -18.95 -6.06 7.18
N LYS A 49 -19.32 -6.00 5.88
CA LYS A 49 -19.86 -7.16 5.14
C LYS A 49 -18.88 -8.33 5.11
N PHE A 50 -17.57 -8.07 5.09
CA PHE A 50 -16.56 -9.11 5.16
C PHE A 50 -16.58 -9.82 6.52
N LEU A 51 -16.66 -9.06 7.61
CA LEU A 51 -16.72 -9.58 8.98
C LEU A 51 -18.04 -10.28 9.29
N GLU A 52 -19.17 -9.73 8.84
CA GLU A 52 -20.51 -10.34 8.98
C GLU A 52 -20.58 -11.70 8.28
N LYS A 53 -20.05 -11.79 7.05
CA LYS A 53 -19.96 -13.07 6.32
C LYS A 53 -19.09 -14.10 7.05
N GLY A 54 -18.07 -13.65 7.80
CA GLY A 54 -17.24 -14.51 8.63
C GLY A 54 -17.82 -14.87 10.00
N ALA A 55 -18.83 -14.13 10.47
CA ALA A 55 -19.56 -14.38 11.71
C ALA A 55 -20.80 -15.27 11.50
N GLY A 56 -21.23 -15.47 10.25
CA GLY A 56 -22.29 -16.39 9.87
C GLY A 56 -21.95 -17.84 10.23
N LYS A 57 -22.84 -18.48 11.00
CA LYS A 57 -22.75 -19.85 11.53
C LYS A 57 -22.61 -20.91 10.43
N THR A 58 -21.41 -21.20 9.94
CA THR A 58 -21.13 -22.49 9.27
C THR A 58 -20.35 -23.36 10.25
N LYS A 59 -21.04 -24.34 10.87
CA LYS A 59 -20.42 -25.37 11.72
C LYS A 59 -19.29 -26.06 10.94
N GLY A 60 -18.04 -25.67 11.18
CA GLY A 60 -16.86 -26.34 10.63
C GLY A 60 -15.85 -25.45 9.91
N GLU A 61 -16.18 -24.20 9.56
CA GLU A 61 -15.23 -23.29 8.90
C GLU A 61 -14.61 -22.32 9.91
N LYS A 62 -13.28 -22.41 10.04
CA LYS A 62 -12.48 -21.52 10.89
C LYS A 62 -12.75 -20.06 10.52
N HIS A 63 -13.08 -19.25 11.52
CA HIS A 63 -13.48 -17.85 11.45
C HIS A 63 -12.70 -17.01 10.43
N ALA A 64 -13.36 -16.07 9.74
CA ALA A 64 -12.64 -15.03 8.98
C ALA A 64 -11.72 -14.17 9.89
N GLN A 65 -11.98 -14.14 11.20
CA GLN A 65 -11.08 -13.53 12.19
C GLN A 65 -9.75 -14.30 12.35
N THR A 66 -9.68 -15.58 11.98
CA THR A 66 -8.43 -16.38 11.99
C THR A 66 -7.54 -16.15 10.76
N GLN A 67 -7.94 -15.32 9.81
CA GLN A 67 -7.16 -15.02 8.60
C GLN A 67 -6.23 -13.81 8.75
N LEU A 68 -6.52 -12.90 9.70
CA LEU A 68 -5.66 -11.76 10.01
C LEU A 68 -4.71 -12.12 11.16
N LEU A 69 -3.42 -11.80 11.01
CA LEU A 69 -2.43 -11.96 12.08
C LEU A 69 -2.80 -11.06 13.27
N SER A 70 -2.43 -11.45 14.51
CA SER A 70 -2.76 -10.69 15.72
C SER A 70 -2.32 -9.22 15.65
N GLY A 71 -1.11 -8.96 15.13
CA GLY A 71 -0.61 -7.60 14.91
C GLY A 71 -1.46 -6.79 13.92
N GLN A 72 -1.89 -7.40 12.81
CA GLN A 72 -2.77 -6.74 11.83
C GLN A 72 -4.15 -6.41 12.41
N LEU A 73 -4.65 -7.25 13.31
CA LEU A 73 -5.91 -6.98 14.02
C LEU A 73 -5.78 -5.81 14.99
N ASP A 74 -4.64 -5.66 15.65
CA ASP A 74 -4.38 -4.54 16.56
C ASP A 74 -4.19 -3.22 15.81
N ASP A 75 -3.47 -3.24 14.69
CA ASP A 75 -3.35 -2.09 13.79
C ASP A 75 -4.71 -1.67 13.23
N LEU A 76 -5.52 -2.63 12.78
CA LEU A 76 -6.83 -2.34 12.23
C LEU A 76 -7.81 -1.84 13.31
N ARG A 77 -7.71 -2.33 14.56
CA ARG A 77 -8.44 -1.77 15.71
C ARG A 77 -8.05 -0.32 15.97
N LYS A 78 -6.74 -0.03 15.97
CA LYS A 78 -6.22 1.32 16.16
C LYS A 78 -6.71 2.25 15.05
N LEU A 79 -6.63 1.80 13.79
CA LEU A 79 -7.14 2.52 12.64
C LEU A 79 -8.64 2.82 12.76
N LEU A 80 -9.45 1.84 13.14
CA LEU A 80 -10.90 2.04 13.33
C LEU A 80 -11.20 3.02 14.47
N LYS A 81 -10.43 2.99 15.57
CA LYS A 81 -10.56 3.95 16.67
C LYS A 81 -10.24 5.37 16.19
N GLU A 82 -9.18 5.55 15.42
CA GLU A 82 -8.80 6.84 14.84
C GLU A 82 -9.84 7.33 13.83
N ILE A 83 -10.38 6.43 12.99
CA ILE A 83 -11.49 6.75 12.08
C ILE A 83 -12.72 7.21 12.87
N LYS A 84 -13.07 6.51 13.96
CA LYS A 84 -14.20 6.86 14.82
C LYS A 84 -14.08 8.29 15.33
N VAL A 85 -12.92 8.65 15.90
CA VAL A 85 -12.64 9.99 16.43
C VAL A 85 -12.77 11.06 15.34
N ASN A 86 -12.27 10.79 14.13
CA ASN A 86 -12.40 11.74 13.02
C ASN A 86 -13.84 11.83 12.51
N ALA A 87 -14.57 10.71 12.43
CA ALA A 87 -15.98 10.71 12.05
C ALA A 87 -16.85 11.47 13.08
N GLU A 88 -16.55 11.37 14.38
CA GLU A 88 -17.20 12.16 15.44
C GLU A 88 -16.95 13.65 15.25
N LYS A 89 -15.71 14.06 14.96
CA LYS A 89 -15.38 15.46 14.65
C LYS A 89 -16.16 15.96 13.43
N VAL A 90 -16.21 15.18 12.35
CA VAL A 90 -16.93 15.55 11.12
C VAL A 90 -18.45 15.60 11.36
N HIS A 91 -19.00 14.63 12.09
CA HIS A 91 -20.41 14.63 12.48
C HIS A 91 -20.77 15.89 13.27
N ASN A 92 -19.98 16.23 14.29
CA ASN A 92 -20.18 17.43 15.10
C ASN A 92 -20.05 18.72 14.26
N LEU A 93 -19.12 18.74 13.31
CA LEU A 93 -18.93 19.85 12.39
C LEU A 93 -20.16 20.06 11.49
N PHE A 94 -20.68 18.99 10.89
CA PHE A 94 -21.88 19.05 10.06
C PHE A 94 -23.13 19.38 10.89
N TYR A 95 -23.29 18.78 12.06
CA TYR A 95 -24.40 19.06 12.98
C TYR A 95 -24.45 20.53 13.41
N ARG A 96 -23.30 21.11 13.78
CA ARG A 96 -23.21 22.55 14.12
C ARG A 96 -23.52 23.44 12.92
N TYR A 97 -23.19 22.99 11.71
CA TYR A 97 -23.50 23.75 10.49
C TYR A 97 -24.99 23.71 10.15
N GLU A 98 -25.61 22.53 10.23
CA GLU A 98 -27.05 22.31 10.01
C GLU A 98 -27.90 23.14 10.98
N ASN A 99 -27.55 23.14 12.28
CA ASN A 99 -28.33 23.81 13.32
C ASN A 99 -28.10 25.33 13.42
N GLY A 100 -27.59 25.99 12.38
CA GLY A 100 -27.42 27.44 12.42
C GLY A 100 -26.22 27.92 13.25
N ILE A 101 -25.60 27.09 14.08
CA ILE A 101 -24.52 27.50 14.98
C ILE A 101 -23.32 28.05 14.19
N LEU A 102 -23.03 27.48 13.02
CA LEU A 102 -22.01 27.99 12.09
C LEU A 102 -22.61 28.81 10.92
N SER A 103 -23.88 28.60 10.58
CA SER A 103 -24.53 29.18 9.39
C SER A 103 -25.35 30.46 9.67
N GLN A 104 -25.59 30.85 10.93
CA GLN A 104 -26.15 32.16 11.31
C GLN A 104 -25.24 33.35 10.92
N SER A 105 -24.05 33.10 10.39
CA SER A 105 -23.21 34.11 9.73
C SER A 105 -23.77 34.65 8.40
N LYS A 106 -24.85 34.09 7.85
CA LYS A 106 -25.51 34.65 6.65
C LYS A 106 -26.41 35.85 6.93
N GLY A 107 -26.78 36.11 8.19
CA GLY A 107 -27.52 37.31 8.62
C GLY A 107 -26.68 38.36 9.35
N LEU A 108 -25.51 37.98 9.86
CA LEU A 108 -24.53 38.90 10.44
C LEU A 108 -23.56 39.35 9.37
N THR A 109 -23.79 40.54 8.81
CA THR A 109 -22.70 41.32 8.24
C THR A 109 -21.68 41.57 9.35
N PHE A 110 -20.68 40.69 9.45
CA PHE A 110 -19.51 40.94 10.27
C PHE A 110 -18.89 42.24 9.75
N ARG A 111 -19.17 43.34 10.45
CA ARG A 111 -18.81 44.72 10.04
C ARG A 111 -17.31 44.89 9.81
N MET A 112 -16.49 43.92 10.22
CA MET A 112 -15.05 43.95 10.02
C MET A 112 -14.53 42.56 9.62
N PRO A 113 -13.74 42.42 8.54
CA PRO A 113 -13.13 41.17 8.08
C PRO A 113 -12.30 40.44 9.15
N TRP A 114 -11.66 41.16 10.08
CA TRP A 114 -10.85 40.57 11.15
C TRP A 114 -11.69 39.77 12.16
N MET A 115 -12.98 40.08 12.34
CA MET A 115 -13.87 39.31 13.22
C MET A 115 -14.23 37.94 12.64
N LYS A 116 -14.26 37.78 11.31
CA LYS A 116 -14.37 36.44 10.68
C LYS A 116 -13.15 35.60 11.01
N GLN A 117 -11.95 36.17 10.90
CA GLN A 117 -10.70 35.48 11.27
C GLN A 117 -10.65 35.16 12.77
N LEU A 118 -11.09 36.08 13.63
CA LEU A 118 -11.16 35.87 15.08
C LEU A 118 -12.20 34.81 15.47
N TRP A 119 -13.36 34.76 14.81
CA TRP A 119 -14.41 33.78 15.10
C TRP A 119 -14.04 32.37 14.60
N PHE A 120 -13.39 32.28 13.43
CA PHE A 120 -12.78 31.03 12.94
C PHE A 120 -11.52 30.61 13.70
N SER A 121 -10.86 31.52 14.45
CA SER A 121 -9.75 31.18 15.34
C SER A 121 -10.20 30.81 16.76
N ILE A 122 -11.35 31.30 17.23
CA ILE A 122 -11.91 31.01 18.56
C ILE A 122 -12.74 29.72 18.55
N VAL A 123 -13.48 29.43 17.49
CA VAL A 123 -14.15 28.13 17.32
C VAL A 123 -13.15 27.16 16.71
N ASP A 124 -13.05 25.95 17.25
CA ASP A 124 -12.16 24.83 16.85
C ASP A 124 -12.23 24.36 15.37
N ASN A 125 -12.77 25.17 14.45
CA ASN A 125 -13.17 24.84 13.08
C ASN A 125 -12.46 25.70 12.01
N SER A 126 -11.20 26.10 12.25
CA SER A 126 -10.39 26.78 11.21
C SER A 126 -10.27 25.93 9.93
N ALA A 127 -10.12 26.59 8.78
CA ALA A 127 -9.91 25.91 7.49
C ALA A 127 -8.75 24.91 7.53
N GLU A 128 -7.67 25.25 8.24
CA GLU A 128 -6.52 24.37 8.47
C GLU A 128 -6.90 23.09 9.22
N LYS A 129 -7.73 23.18 10.27
CA LYS A 129 -8.21 21.98 10.99
C LYS A 129 -9.10 21.10 10.12
N VAL A 130 -9.94 21.68 9.27
CA VAL A 130 -10.75 20.93 8.31
C VAL A 130 -9.83 20.23 7.30
N GLU A 131 -8.76 20.88 6.86
CA GLU A 131 -7.75 20.30 5.99
C GLU A 131 -7.01 19.14 6.64
N VAL A 132 -6.58 19.28 7.90
CA VAL A 132 -5.97 18.20 8.69
C VAL A 132 -6.93 17.00 8.82
N ILE A 133 -8.21 17.22 9.14
CA ILE A 133 -9.21 16.15 9.21
C ILE A 133 -9.38 15.47 7.85
N MET A 134 -9.39 16.25 6.76
CA MET A 134 -9.49 15.72 5.41
C MET A 134 -8.27 14.86 5.03
N GLU A 135 -7.07 15.27 5.41
CA GLU A 135 -5.82 14.52 5.21
C GLU A 135 -5.80 13.23 6.01
N ASP A 136 -6.21 13.28 7.28
CA ASP A 136 -6.30 12.10 8.14
C ASP A 136 -7.30 11.07 7.59
N ILE A 137 -8.48 11.51 7.13
CA ILE A 137 -9.47 10.64 6.50
C ILE A 137 -8.92 10.00 5.22
N ASP A 138 -8.21 10.76 4.40
CA ASP A 138 -7.62 10.23 3.15
C ASP A 138 -6.49 9.22 3.45
N HIS A 139 -5.69 9.48 4.48
CA HIS A 139 -4.69 8.55 4.99
C HIS A 139 -5.35 7.26 5.50
N GLN A 140 -6.33 7.37 6.39
CA GLN A 140 -7.06 6.24 6.95
C GLN A 140 -7.75 5.42 5.86
N ARG A 141 -8.35 6.07 4.86
CA ARG A 141 -8.91 5.42 3.68
C ARG A 141 -7.85 4.64 2.90
N SER A 142 -6.67 5.23 2.68
CA SER A 142 -5.58 4.54 1.96
C SER A 142 -5.15 3.29 2.71
N VAL A 143 -4.91 3.41 4.02
CA VAL A 143 -4.51 2.29 4.88
C VAL A 143 -5.60 1.21 4.87
N LEU A 144 -6.87 1.58 5.08
CA LEU A 144 -8.00 0.66 5.05
C LEU A 144 -8.17 -0.04 3.70
N ARG A 145 -7.97 0.68 2.59
CA ARG A 145 -7.98 0.09 1.23
C ARG A 145 -6.88 -0.94 1.10
N ASP A 146 -5.66 -0.63 1.55
CA ASP A 146 -4.53 -1.53 1.44
C ASP A 146 -4.78 -2.80 2.28
N TYR A 147 -5.36 -2.69 3.48
CA TYR A 147 -5.85 -3.85 4.24
C TYR A 147 -6.95 -4.64 3.52
N LEU A 148 -7.93 -3.97 2.91
CA LEU A 148 -9.00 -4.65 2.16
C LEU A 148 -8.48 -5.35 0.90
N VAL A 149 -7.47 -4.79 0.24
CA VAL A 149 -6.80 -5.45 -0.88
C VAL A 149 -6.13 -6.72 -0.39
N LEU A 150 -5.37 -6.66 0.71
CA LEU A 150 -4.77 -7.83 1.34
C LEU A 150 -5.82 -8.92 1.67
N MET A 151 -6.99 -8.53 2.22
CA MET A 151 -8.10 -9.46 2.50
C MET A 151 -8.82 -9.97 1.24
N SER A 152 -8.90 -9.18 0.16
CA SER A 152 -9.65 -9.53 -1.06
C SER A 152 -8.87 -10.44 -2.02
N VAL A 153 -7.53 -10.32 -2.04
CA VAL A 153 -6.64 -11.22 -2.78
C VAL A 153 -6.82 -12.68 -2.28
N GLU A 154 -7.25 -12.87 -1.04
CA GLU A 154 -7.57 -14.19 -0.48
C GLU A 154 -8.81 -14.83 -1.10
N LYS A 155 -9.87 -14.06 -1.40
CA LYS A 155 -11.13 -14.59 -1.96
C LYS A 155 -11.06 -14.92 -3.45
N ALA A 156 -10.26 -14.20 -4.22
CA ALA A 156 -10.13 -14.45 -5.67
C ALA A 156 -9.38 -15.76 -5.97
N TYR A 157 -8.69 -16.33 -4.99
CA TYR A 157 -7.94 -17.58 -5.10
C TYR A 157 -8.59 -18.78 -4.42
N GLU A 158 -9.86 -18.67 -3.97
CA GLU A 158 -10.67 -19.86 -3.72
C GLU A 158 -10.78 -20.64 -5.02
N PRO A 159 -10.23 -21.87 -5.12
CA PRO A 159 -10.43 -22.68 -6.30
C PRO A 159 -11.93 -22.85 -6.47
N LYS A 160 -12.47 -22.42 -7.62
CA LYS A 160 -13.82 -22.78 -8.04
C LYS A 160 -13.90 -24.31 -7.92
N GLN A 161 -14.50 -24.80 -6.85
CA GLN A 161 -14.89 -26.21 -6.79
C GLN A 161 -15.71 -26.42 -8.04
N SER A 162 -15.24 -27.36 -8.86
CA SER A 162 -15.78 -27.70 -10.16
C SER A 162 -17.26 -28.01 -10.03
N ARG A 163 -18.11 -26.99 -10.21
CA ARG A 163 -19.52 -27.21 -10.52
C ARG A 163 -19.54 -27.84 -11.90
N LYS A 164 -19.83 -29.15 -11.92
CA LYS A 164 -20.14 -29.90 -13.12
C LYS A 164 -21.14 -29.08 -13.95
N PRO A 165 -20.91 -28.88 -15.26
CA PRO A 165 -21.89 -28.22 -16.11
C PRO A 165 -23.09 -29.15 -16.23
N VAL A 166 -24.22 -28.75 -15.64
CA VAL A 166 -25.51 -29.34 -15.97
C VAL A 166 -25.90 -28.78 -17.33
N ALA A 167 -25.82 -29.64 -18.34
CA ALA A 167 -26.36 -29.38 -19.66
C ALA A 167 -27.88 -29.28 -19.56
N GLY A 168 -28.42 -28.11 -19.88
CA GLY A 168 -29.84 -27.85 -19.99
C GLY A 168 -30.10 -26.89 -21.13
N LYS A 169 -30.43 -27.45 -22.29
CA LYS A 169 -31.01 -26.74 -23.44
C LYS A 169 -32.37 -26.18 -23.04
N THR A 170 -32.63 -24.92 -23.35
CA THR A 170 -33.94 -24.47 -23.84
C THR A 170 -33.81 -23.13 -24.55
N ALA A 171 -34.64 -22.98 -25.58
CA ALA A 171 -34.57 -22.02 -26.65
C ALA A 171 -35.63 -20.93 -26.48
N LEU A 172 -35.43 -19.79 -27.18
CA LEU A 172 -36.44 -18.82 -27.68
C LEU A 172 -37.24 -18.10 -26.56
N THR A 173 -37.61 -16.82 -26.60
CA THR A 173 -38.01 -15.91 -27.69
C THR A 173 -38.25 -14.51 -27.09
N ALA A 174 -38.42 -13.53 -27.97
CA ALA A 174 -39.26 -12.32 -27.83
C ALA A 174 -38.64 -10.99 -27.35
N ALA A 175 -38.47 -10.14 -28.36
CA ALA A 175 -38.60 -8.69 -28.44
C ALA A 175 -39.42 -7.98 -27.34
N ALA A 176 -38.91 -6.82 -26.92
CA ALA A 176 -39.72 -5.63 -26.64
C ALA A 176 -38.86 -4.34 -26.62
N THR A 177 -39.34 -3.36 -27.39
CA THR A 177 -39.33 -1.90 -27.16
C THR A 177 -38.00 -1.13 -26.99
N ALA A 178 -37.58 -0.54 -28.10
CA ALA A 178 -36.66 0.59 -28.14
C ALA A 178 -37.32 1.85 -27.51
N THR A 179 -36.88 2.22 -26.32
CA THR A 179 -37.04 3.57 -25.77
C THR A 179 -35.76 4.34 -26.02
N THR A 180 -35.91 5.56 -26.54
CA THR A 180 -34.84 6.52 -26.86
C THR A 180 -34.07 6.91 -25.61
N ALA A 181 -33.00 6.17 -25.32
CA ALA A 181 -32.07 6.47 -24.24
C ALA A 181 -31.25 7.72 -24.58
N ALA A 182 -31.35 8.72 -23.70
CA ALA A 182 -30.51 9.91 -23.71
C ALA A 182 -29.03 9.53 -23.77
N ARG A 183 -28.31 10.19 -24.69
CA ARG A 183 -26.88 9.97 -24.98
C ARG A 183 -26.08 10.11 -23.68
N PRO A 184 -25.44 9.05 -23.15
CA PRO A 184 -24.60 9.16 -21.97
C PRO A 184 -23.44 10.10 -22.29
N THR A 185 -23.22 11.09 -21.43
CA THR A 185 -22.05 11.98 -21.49
C THR A 185 -20.78 11.12 -21.55
N PRO A 186 -19.83 11.45 -22.46
CA PRO A 186 -18.61 10.66 -22.61
C PRO A 186 -17.87 10.60 -21.28
N SER A 187 -17.72 9.36 -20.79
CA SER A 187 -16.94 9.06 -19.61
C SER A 187 -15.53 9.64 -19.79
N PRO A 188 -14.96 10.35 -18.78
CA PRO A 188 -13.64 10.93 -18.91
C PRO A 188 -12.65 9.82 -19.27
N SER A 189 -11.98 9.98 -20.41
CA SER A 189 -10.98 9.04 -20.88
C SER A 189 -9.96 8.79 -19.75
N PRO A 190 -9.63 7.54 -19.42
CA PRO A 190 -8.72 7.24 -18.32
C PRO A 190 -7.39 7.94 -18.61
N ALA A 191 -6.91 8.71 -17.63
CA ALA A 191 -5.61 9.35 -17.72
C ALA A 191 -4.55 8.32 -18.13
N PRO A 192 -3.61 8.68 -19.02
CA PRO A 192 -2.59 7.77 -19.49
C PRO A 192 -1.84 7.18 -18.28
N PRO A 193 -1.55 5.87 -18.28
CA PRO A 193 -0.90 5.21 -17.15
C PRO A 193 0.46 5.86 -16.88
N ARG A 194 0.75 6.21 -15.62
CA ARG A 194 2.04 6.76 -15.19
C ARG A 194 3.18 5.82 -15.63
N ARG A 195 4.28 6.39 -16.13
CA ARG A 195 5.40 5.67 -16.78
C ARG A 195 6.73 5.77 -16.03
N ASP A 196 6.72 6.29 -14.82
CA ASP A 196 7.89 6.77 -14.12
C ASP A 196 7.94 6.32 -12.65
N TYR A 197 7.46 5.11 -12.37
CA TYR A 197 7.43 4.59 -11.01
C TYR A 197 8.85 4.41 -10.46
N ARG A 198 9.02 4.74 -9.18
CA ARG A 198 10.28 4.59 -8.45
C ARG A 198 10.10 3.56 -7.34
N ILE A 199 11.02 2.60 -7.27
CA ILE A 199 10.95 1.48 -6.33
C ILE A 199 12.21 1.42 -5.46
N LEU A 200 12.03 1.21 -4.16
CA LEU A 200 13.10 0.92 -3.22
C LEU A 200 12.88 -0.45 -2.56
N PHE A 201 13.91 -1.29 -2.52
CA PHE A 201 13.92 -2.50 -1.70
C PHE A 201 14.73 -2.28 -0.42
N VAL A 202 14.19 -2.66 0.73
CA VAL A 202 14.81 -2.46 2.04
C VAL A 202 14.95 -3.80 2.75
N ASP A 203 16.16 -4.10 3.18
CA ASP A 203 16.47 -5.19 4.13
C ASP A 203 17.37 -4.64 5.25
N PRO A 204 17.77 -5.44 6.25
CA PRO A 204 18.52 -4.90 7.39
C PRO A 204 19.84 -4.21 7.03
N TYR A 205 20.61 -4.71 6.05
CA TYR A 205 22.00 -4.30 5.85
C TYR A 205 22.40 -3.98 4.40
N ASN A 206 21.49 -4.10 3.43
CA ASN A 206 21.74 -3.81 2.02
C ASN A 206 22.89 -4.58 1.36
N ASN A 207 23.06 -5.84 1.71
CA ASN A 207 24.05 -6.73 1.09
C ASN A 207 23.46 -8.09 0.67
N GLY A 208 22.14 -8.24 0.77
CA GLY A 208 21.42 -9.51 0.58
C GLY A 208 20.16 -9.36 -0.28
N ARG A 209 18.99 -9.65 0.32
CA ARG A 209 17.69 -9.74 -0.37
C ARG A 209 17.34 -8.46 -1.12
N SER A 210 17.58 -7.29 -0.52
CA SER A 210 17.26 -5.99 -1.15
C SER A 210 18.01 -5.79 -2.47
N VAL A 211 19.30 -6.12 -2.47
CA VAL A 211 20.15 -6.06 -3.66
C VAL A 211 19.70 -7.09 -4.71
N MET A 212 19.37 -8.32 -4.30
CA MET A 212 18.92 -9.35 -5.23
C MET A 212 17.59 -8.99 -5.91
N ALA A 213 16.68 -8.36 -5.18
CA ALA A 213 15.41 -7.85 -5.73
C ALA A 213 15.66 -6.73 -6.75
N GLU A 214 16.56 -5.80 -6.46
CA GLU A 214 16.99 -4.78 -7.42
C GLU A 214 17.58 -5.41 -8.70
N VAL A 215 18.46 -6.41 -8.57
CA VAL A 215 19.04 -7.12 -9.72
C VAL A 215 17.95 -7.76 -10.57
N VAL A 216 17.01 -8.46 -9.95
CA VAL A 216 15.89 -9.11 -10.64
C VAL A 216 15.07 -8.08 -11.42
N VAL A 217 14.73 -6.94 -10.83
CA VAL A 217 13.99 -5.87 -11.52
C VAL A 217 14.78 -5.34 -12.72
N LYS A 218 16.08 -5.07 -12.57
CA LYS A 218 16.95 -4.61 -13.67
C LYS A 218 17.05 -5.62 -14.81
N MET A 219 17.18 -6.91 -14.49
CA MET A 219 17.19 -7.98 -15.49
C MET A 219 15.86 -8.04 -16.25
N LEU A 220 14.73 -7.98 -15.54
CA LEU A 220 13.40 -7.97 -16.16
C LEU A 220 13.16 -6.70 -17.00
N ALA A 221 13.70 -5.55 -16.59
CA ALA A 221 13.64 -4.31 -17.36
C ALA A 221 14.36 -4.48 -18.71
N GLN A 222 15.61 -4.95 -18.70
CA GLN A 222 16.38 -5.17 -19.93
C GLN A 222 15.70 -6.18 -20.86
N LEU A 223 15.18 -7.29 -20.31
CA LEU A 223 14.42 -8.26 -21.08
C LEU A 223 13.19 -7.65 -21.74
N THR A 224 12.43 -6.85 -20.99
CA THR A 224 11.20 -6.21 -21.49
C THR A 224 11.51 -5.20 -22.57
N LEU A 225 12.49 -4.32 -22.34
CA LEU A 225 12.86 -3.27 -23.28
C LEU A 225 13.43 -3.82 -24.59
N ARG A 226 14.27 -4.87 -24.53
CA ARG A 226 14.82 -5.53 -25.73
C ARG A 226 13.75 -6.22 -26.56
N ALA A 227 12.75 -6.80 -25.90
CA ALA A 227 11.59 -7.37 -26.57
C ALA A 227 10.55 -6.30 -27.00
N ARG A 228 10.91 -5.00 -26.97
CA ARG A 228 10.03 -3.87 -27.31
C ARG A 228 8.74 -3.81 -26.48
N GLY A 229 8.76 -4.36 -25.26
CA GLY A 229 7.66 -4.31 -24.32
C GLY A 229 7.55 -2.98 -23.57
N ASP A 230 6.40 -2.72 -22.97
CA ASP A 230 6.17 -1.54 -22.12
C ASP A 230 6.81 -1.74 -20.73
N TRP A 231 7.66 -0.79 -20.32
CA TRP A 231 8.30 -0.78 -19.01
C TRP A 231 8.05 0.55 -18.30
N ARG A 232 7.56 0.49 -17.06
CA ARG A 232 7.01 1.66 -16.34
C ARG A 232 7.80 2.06 -15.09
N ILE A 233 8.91 1.39 -14.81
CA ILE A 233 9.74 1.68 -13.64
C ILE A 233 10.95 2.47 -14.11
N ALA A 234 11.01 3.74 -13.73
CA ALA A 234 12.11 4.64 -14.07
C ALA A 234 13.32 4.43 -13.16
N GLU A 235 13.09 4.14 -11.88
CA GLU A 235 14.16 4.03 -10.89
C GLU A 235 13.94 2.81 -10.00
N VAL A 236 15.00 2.02 -9.80
CA VAL A 236 15.04 0.95 -8.81
C VAL A 236 16.31 1.08 -7.99
N ARG A 237 16.17 1.11 -6.66
CA ARG A 237 17.28 1.12 -5.71
C ARG A 237 17.06 0.09 -4.60
N SER A 238 18.10 -0.11 -3.80
CA SER A 238 18.05 -0.88 -2.57
C SER A 238 18.76 -0.11 -1.45
N ALA A 239 18.32 -0.32 -0.21
CA ALA A 239 18.88 0.34 0.98
C ALA A 239 18.77 -0.55 2.22
N GLY A 240 19.53 -0.18 3.26
CA GLY A 240 19.71 -0.94 4.49
C GLY A 240 19.12 -0.20 5.67
N PHE A 241 18.25 -0.85 6.43
CA PHE A 241 17.65 -0.23 7.62
C PHE A 241 18.71 0.12 8.67
N PHE A 242 19.67 -0.78 8.92
CA PHE A 242 20.75 -0.68 9.91
C PHE A 242 22.16 -0.51 9.28
N ALA A 243 22.25 -0.01 8.04
CA ALA A 243 23.52 0.38 7.44
C ALA A 243 23.77 1.88 7.71
N ARG A 244 24.91 2.27 8.28
CA ARG A 244 25.20 3.68 8.66
C ARG A 244 25.57 4.57 7.48
N ARG A 245 26.36 4.06 6.54
CA ARG A 245 26.80 4.83 5.36
C ARG A 245 25.60 5.42 4.62
N ASN A 246 25.57 6.74 4.47
CA ASN A 246 24.48 7.47 3.80
C ASN A 246 23.09 7.26 4.44
N ASN A 247 23.01 6.91 5.73
CA ASN A 247 21.73 6.79 6.44
C ASN A 247 21.34 8.10 7.12
N GLU A 248 20.45 8.84 6.49
CA GLU A 248 19.91 10.09 7.02
C GLU A 248 18.80 9.87 8.07
N CYS A 249 18.36 8.61 8.22
CA CYS A 249 17.32 8.21 9.17
C CYS A 249 17.89 7.62 10.47
N ALA A 250 19.22 7.54 10.63
CA ALA A 250 19.85 6.82 11.74
C ALA A 250 19.37 7.27 13.13
N ASP A 251 19.35 8.57 13.40
CA ASP A 251 18.91 9.12 14.69
C ASP A 251 17.42 8.80 14.97
N VAL A 252 16.59 8.79 13.93
CA VAL A 252 15.16 8.48 14.06
C VAL A 252 15.00 6.99 14.35
N ILE A 253 15.77 6.14 13.65
CA ILE A 253 15.77 4.69 13.82
C ILE A 253 16.21 4.29 15.23
N ASP A 254 17.24 4.94 15.79
CA ASP A 254 17.71 4.69 17.15
C ASP A 254 16.67 5.00 18.23
N GLY A 255 15.79 5.97 17.95
CA GLY A 255 14.67 6.35 18.83
C GLY A 255 13.37 5.55 18.60
N LEU A 256 13.34 4.59 17.67
CA LEU A 256 12.12 3.82 17.42
C LEU A 256 11.85 2.80 18.53
N GLU A 257 10.60 2.77 18.99
CA GLU A 257 10.06 1.65 19.75
C GLU A 257 9.74 0.48 18.80
N PHE A 258 10.70 -0.41 18.59
CA PHE A 258 10.55 -1.56 17.68
C PHE A 258 9.35 -2.44 18.05
N SER A 259 8.60 -2.92 17.05
CA SER A 259 7.45 -3.82 17.30
C SER A 259 7.88 -5.15 17.91
N GLU A 260 9.05 -5.64 17.51
CA GLU A 260 9.67 -6.81 18.09
C GLU A 260 11.11 -6.47 18.52
N PRO A 261 11.49 -6.74 19.78
CA PRO A 261 12.85 -6.51 20.26
C PRO A 261 13.92 -7.22 19.42
N THR A 262 13.57 -8.37 18.82
CA THR A 262 14.46 -9.18 17.97
C THR A 262 14.85 -8.48 16.66
N PHE A 263 14.16 -7.40 16.26
CA PHE A 263 14.54 -6.59 15.11
C PHE A 263 15.59 -5.53 15.43
N ARG A 264 15.86 -5.26 16.71
CA ARG A 264 16.90 -4.31 17.13
C ARG A 264 18.28 -4.90 16.89
N LEU A 265 18.67 -4.89 15.63
CA LEU A 265 19.93 -5.41 15.13
C LEU A 265 21.04 -4.37 15.34
N PRO A 266 22.31 -4.81 15.48
CA PRO A 266 23.42 -3.88 15.59
C PRO A 266 23.62 -3.12 14.29
N TRP A 267 23.93 -1.83 14.40
CA TRP A 267 24.35 -1.02 13.27
C TRP A 267 25.60 -1.59 12.60
N ARG A 268 25.61 -1.65 11.27
CA ARG A 268 26.81 -1.88 10.47
C ARG A 268 27.30 -0.57 9.88
N ALA A 269 28.61 -0.45 9.68
CA ALA A 269 29.21 0.74 9.07
C ALA A 269 28.60 1.04 7.68
N GLY A 270 28.15 0.01 6.95
CA GLY A 270 27.84 0.11 5.53
C GLY A 270 29.11 -0.02 4.70
N GLY A 271 29.02 0.17 3.38
CA GLY A 271 30.18 0.02 2.51
C GLY A 271 30.52 -1.43 2.15
N GLU A 272 29.74 -2.41 2.61
CA GLU A 272 29.98 -3.83 2.32
C GLU A 272 29.55 -4.17 0.90
N ALA A 273 30.35 -4.97 0.19
CA ALA A 273 29.96 -5.49 -1.11
C ALA A 273 28.79 -6.49 -0.98
N PRO A 274 27.93 -6.64 -2.00
CA PRO A 274 26.88 -7.64 -2.03
C PRO A 274 27.43 -9.05 -1.80
N ARG A 275 26.67 -9.89 -1.09
CA ARG A 275 27.11 -11.24 -0.76
C ARG A 275 27.36 -12.04 -2.04
N ARG A 276 28.60 -12.52 -2.22
CA ARG A 276 29.03 -13.24 -3.45
C ARG A 276 28.12 -14.42 -3.78
N THR A 277 27.75 -15.23 -2.77
CA THR A 277 26.86 -16.39 -2.96
C THR A 277 25.46 -16.00 -3.43
N ALA A 278 24.93 -14.85 -2.96
CA ALA A 278 23.66 -14.29 -3.41
C ALA A 278 23.74 -13.79 -4.85
N VAL A 279 24.76 -12.99 -5.18
CA VAL A 279 24.99 -12.47 -6.53
C VAL A 279 25.08 -13.61 -7.54
N SER A 280 25.93 -14.59 -7.25
CA SER A 280 26.05 -15.79 -8.06
C SER A 280 24.69 -16.50 -8.19
N ALA A 281 23.82 -16.49 -7.16
CA ALA A 281 22.54 -17.21 -7.16
C ALA A 281 21.52 -16.53 -8.06
N VAL A 282 21.72 -15.28 -8.44
CA VAL A 282 20.97 -14.67 -9.54
C VAL A 282 21.60 -15.06 -10.87
N PHE A 283 22.91 -14.84 -10.99
CA PHE A 283 23.57 -14.83 -12.28
C PHE A 283 23.87 -16.22 -12.85
N ASP A 284 24.27 -17.21 -12.05
CA ASP A 284 24.65 -18.53 -12.60
C ASP A 284 23.44 -19.42 -12.91
N ASN A 285 22.21 -18.90 -12.75
CA ASN A 285 21.01 -19.58 -13.18
C ASN A 285 20.77 -19.40 -14.68
N LYS A 286 20.33 -20.47 -15.35
CA LYS A 286 19.98 -20.49 -16.79
C LYS A 286 19.00 -19.39 -17.19
N TRP A 287 18.06 -19.05 -16.32
CA TRP A 287 17.06 -18.00 -16.60
C TRP A 287 17.65 -16.59 -16.68
N ALA A 288 18.90 -16.37 -16.25
CA ALA A 288 19.59 -15.09 -16.29
C ALA A 288 20.67 -15.04 -17.39
N GLU A 289 20.77 -16.09 -18.22
CA GLU A 289 21.79 -16.25 -19.24
C GLU A 289 21.47 -15.40 -20.48
N TYR A 290 21.82 -14.11 -20.40
CA TYR A 290 21.62 -13.13 -21.46
C TYR A 290 22.88 -12.27 -21.70
N PRO A 291 23.08 -11.68 -22.89
CA PRO A 291 24.27 -10.89 -23.20
C PRO A 291 24.53 -9.71 -22.24
N PHE A 292 23.46 -9.05 -21.77
CA PHE A 292 23.54 -7.89 -20.87
C PHE A 292 23.74 -8.26 -19.39
N LYS A 293 23.75 -9.55 -19.05
CA LYS A 293 23.93 -10.08 -17.69
C LYS A 293 25.22 -9.55 -17.04
N ASN A 294 26.31 -9.48 -17.80
CA ASN A 294 27.62 -9.06 -17.29
C ASN A 294 27.66 -7.56 -16.95
N THR A 295 26.94 -6.73 -17.69
CA THR A 295 26.81 -5.30 -17.39
C THR A 295 26.10 -5.10 -16.06
N ILE A 296 24.94 -5.74 -15.86
CA ILE A 296 24.20 -5.67 -14.59
C ILE A 296 25.03 -6.28 -13.45
N ARG A 297 25.72 -7.39 -13.68
CA ARG A 297 26.59 -8.02 -12.67
C ARG A 297 27.70 -7.08 -12.22
N SER A 298 28.39 -6.43 -13.16
CA SER A 298 29.49 -5.51 -12.87
C SER A 298 29.00 -4.29 -12.10
N GLU A 299 27.86 -3.72 -12.53
CA GLU A 299 27.20 -2.63 -11.81
C GLU A 299 26.91 -3.03 -10.36
N ILE A 300 26.23 -4.16 -10.14
CA ILE A 300 25.83 -4.59 -8.80
C ILE A 300 27.03 -4.93 -7.91
N VAL A 301 28.04 -5.62 -8.43
CA VAL A 301 29.24 -5.98 -7.65
C VAL A 301 30.05 -4.75 -7.24
N SER A 302 30.01 -3.67 -8.03
CA SER A 302 30.68 -2.41 -7.68
C SER A 302 29.95 -1.60 -6.60
N ARG A 303 28.68 -1.92 -6.32
CA ARG A 303 27.91 -1.23 -5.29
C ARG A 303 28.34 -1.69 -3.91
N THR A 304 28.07 -0.81 -2.95
CA THR A 304 28.28 -1.08 -1.54
C THR A 304 27.00 -0.83 -0.77
N SER A 305 26.84 -1.45 0.40
CA SER A 305 25.67 -1.23 1.24
C SER A 305 25.52 0.22 1.67
N GLU A 306 24.32 0.76 1.50
CA GLU A 306 23.92 2.12 1.85
C GLU A 306 22.67 2.12 2.73
N GLY A 307 22.52 3.16 3.53
CA GLY A 307 21.39 3.38 4.43
C GLY A 307 20.18 4.05 3.77
N LEU A 308 19.16 4.34 4.59
CA LEU A 308 17.95 5.02 4.15
C LEU A 308 18.14 6.54 4.10
N SER A 309 17.69 7.16 3.02
CA SER A 309 17.55 8.61 2.91
C SER A 309 16.28 9.10 3.61
N LYS A 310 16.28 10.35 4.12
CA LYS A 310 15.11 10.94 4.80
C LYS A 310 13.91 11.14 3.86
N ASP A 311 14.17 11.26 2.57
CA ASP A 311 13.17 11.44 1.52
C ASP A 311 12.58 10.12 1.00
N VAL A 312 12.89 8.97 1.60
CA VAL A 312 12.48 7.64 1.10
C VAL A 312 10.98 7.55 0.77
N PHE A 313 10.12 8.08 1.64
CA PHE A 313 8.66 8.00 1.46
C PHE A 313 8.09 9.08 0.53
N THR A 314 8.85 10.11 0.20
CA THR A 314 8.46 11.18 -0.74
C THR A 314 9.11 11.03 -2.12
N ARG A 315 10.22 10.29 -2.21
CA ARG A 315 10.94 9.99 -3.45
C ARG A 315 10.38 8.78 -4.17
N PHE A 316 10.18 7.67 -3.45
CA PHE A 316 9.77 6.40 -4.05
C PHE A 316 8.26 6.23 -4.06
N ASP A 317 7.69 5.67 -5.14
CA ASP A 317 6.27 5.31 -5.17
C ASP A 317 6.01 4.05 -4.35
N PHE A 318 6.91 3.06 -4.45
CA PHE A 318 6.84 1.79 -3.73
C PHE A 318 8.11 1.53 -2.92
N VAL A 319 7.93 1.17 -1.65
CA VAL A 319 8.99 0.73 -0.75
C VAL A 319 8.70 -0.70 -0.34
N PHE A 320 9.57 -1.63 -0.70
CA PHE A 320 9.41 -3.05 -0.43
C PHE A 320 10.29 -3.52 0.71
N VAL A 321 9.71 -4.36 1.56
CA VAL A 321 10.40 -5.14 2.60
C VAL A 321 10.09 -6.62 2.42
N PHE A 322 10.73 -7.51 3.20
CA PHE A 322 10.66 -8.95 2.96
C PHE A 322 9.89 -9.72 4.05
N THR A 323 9.88 -9.20 5.27
CA THR A 323 9.21 -9.79 6.46
C THR A 323 8.18 -8.83 7.05
N VAL A 324 7.25 -9.35 7.84
CA VAL A 324 6.24 -8.57 8.59
C VAL A 324 6.94 -7.64 9.58
N ARG A 325 7.95 -8.15 10.27
CA ARG A 325 8.75 -7.38 11.22
C ARG A 325 9.45 -6.18 10.57
N GLU A 326 10.01 -6.36 9.37
CA GLU A 326 10.60 -5.23 8.61
C GLU A 326 9.53 -4.22 8.18
N HIS A 327 8.35 -4.70 7.81
CA HIS A 327 7.21 -3.85 7.44
C HIS A 327 6.77 -2.97 8.60
N ASP A 328 6.50 -3.55 9.76
CA ASP A 328 5.98 -2.81 10.91
C ASP A 328 6.97 -1.73 11.38
N ASN A 329 8.26 -2.04 11.37
CA ASN A 329 9.29 -1.07 11.72
C ASN A 329 9.48 0.02 10.67
N MET A 330 9.26 -0.28 9.38
CA MET A 330 9.21 0.73 8.33
C MET A 330 7.95 1.61 8.42
N VAL A 331 6.80 1.09 8.88
CA VAL A 331 5.62 1.90 9.20
C VAL A 331 5.94 2.87 10.33
N LYS A 332 6.55 2.37 11.42
CA LYS A 332 6.98 3.22 12.54
C LYS A 332 7.98 4.29 12.13
N LEU A 333 8.96 3.93 11.29
CA LEU A 333 9.90 4.90 10.74
C LEU A 333 9.18 5.98 9.92
N LYS A 334 8.24 5.58 9.04
CA LYS A 334 7.43 6.50 8.25
C LYS A 334 6.65 7.48 9.14
N ASP A 335 6.02 6.98 10.20
CA ASP A 335 5.28 7.80 11.14
C ASP A 335 6.19 8.74 11.94
N ALA A 336 7.36 8.25 12.38
CA ALA A 336 8.32 9.06 13.11
C ALA A 336 8.89 10.19 12.24
N LEU A 337 9.22 9.92 10.97
CA LEU A 337 9.66 10.93 10.01
C LEU A 337 8.57 11.96 9.74
N ARG A 338 7.31 11.53 9.57
CA ARG A 338 6.16 12.43 9.41
C ARG A 338 5.99 13.34 10.63
N LYS A 339 6.06 12.79 11.84
CA LYS A 339 5.99 13.57 13.08
C LYS A 339 7.12 14.58 13.18
N LYS A 340 8.36 14.18 12.86
CA LYS A 340 9.55 15.03 12.91
C LYS A 340 9.50 16.18 11.88
N ALA A 341 8.88 15.95 10.72
CA ALA A 341 8.73 16.96 9.68
C ALA A 341 7.65 18.00 10.01
N GLY A 342 6.72 17.71 10.92
CA GLY A 342 5.64 18.61 11.33
C GLY A 342 4.49 18.69 10.30
N THR A 343 3.47 19.50 10.61
CA THR A 343 2.21 19.62 9.85
C THR A 343 2.39 20.20 8.43
N GLY A 344 3.48 20.89 8.15
CA GLY A 344 3.84 21.39 6.81
C GLY A 344 4.93 20.56 6.10
N GLY A 345 5.51 19.58 6.79
CA GLY A 345 6.66 18.83 6.33
C GLY A 345 6.26 17.61 5.50
N GLY A 346 5.94 17.84 4.23
CA GLY A 346 5.83 16.79 3.23
C GLY A 346 4.69 15.81 3.50
N THR A 347 3.46 16.27 3.34
CA THR A 347 2.35 15.36 3.03
C THR A 347 2.80 14.53 1.81
N ASN A 348 2.97 13.22 2.00
CA ASN A 348 3.43 12.34 0.94
C ASN A 348 2.59 12.63 -0.30
N ALA A 349 3.21 13.15 -1.36
CA ALA A 349 2.51 13.45 -2.60
C ALA A 349 1.65 12.24 -2.98
N ARG A 350 0.37 12.47 -3.26
CA ARG A 350 -0.65 11.43 -3.34
C ARG A 350 -0.16 10.22 -4.14
N GLY A 351 -0.04 9.06 -3.47
CA GLY A 351 0.38 7.81 -4.08
C GLY A 351 1.86 7.45 -3.93
N LYS A 352 2.68 8.28 -3.26
CA LYS A 352 4.08 7.97 -2.94
C LYS A 352 4.25 7.29 -1.58
N GLY A 353 5.38 6.62 -1.40
CA GLY A 353 5.80 5.98 -0.16
C GLY A 353 4.87 4.83 0.24
N ARG A 354 4.30 4.10 -0.72
CA ARG A 354 3.50 2.89 -0.45
C ARG A 354 4.46 1.81 0.06
N LEU A 355 4.36 1.52 1.35
CA LEU A 355 5.13 0.46 1.99
C LEU A 355 4.40 -0.86 1.78
N LEU A 356 5.09 -1.85 1.23
CA LEU A 356 4.54 -3.17 0.91
C LEU A 356 5.53 -4.25 1.32
N GLN A 357 5.02 -5.39 1.76
CA GLN A 357 5.83 -6.59 1.90
C GLN A 357 5.87 -7.32 0.56
N LEU A 358 7.07 -7.55 -0.01
CA LEU A 358 7.24 -8.20 -1.31
C LEU A 358 6.60 -9.60 -1.34
N GLY A 359 6.61 -10.28 -0.21
CA GLY A 359 5.98 -11.58 0.02
C GLY A 359 4.49 -11.67 -0.32
N THR A 360 3.76 -10.55 -0.34
CA THR A 360 2.31 -10.52 -0.69
C THR A 360 2.05 -10.92 -2.14
N PHE A 361 3.05 -10.80 -3.01
CA PHE A 361 2.95 -11.15 -4.43
C PHE A 361 3.36 -12.60 -4.72
N LEU A 362 3.65 -13.39 -3.68
CA LEU A 362 3.84 -14.83 -3.80
C LEU A 362 2.47 -15.49 -3.82
N ALA A 363 2.17 -16.25 -4.88
CA ALA A 363 0.92 -16.98 -5.00
C ALA A 363 0.76 -17.96 -3.82
N GLN A 364 -0.22 -17.67 -2.95
CA GLN A 364 -0.60 -18.52 -1.83
C GLN A 364 -2.04 -19.02 -2.02
N LYS A 365 -2.28 -20.29 -1.68
CA LYS A 365 -3.61 -20.91 -1.72
C LYS A 365 -4.52 -20.49 -0.55
N ARG A 366 -4.04 -19.69 0.42
CA ARG A 366 -4.72 -19.45 1.72
C ARG A 366 -4.45 -18.08 2.37
N GLY A 367 -4.13 -17.06 1.60
CA GLY A 367 -4.09 -15.67 2.10
C GLY A 367 -2.96 -15.27 3.06
N GLN A 368 -2.21 -16.22 3.61
CA GLN A 368 -1.05 -15.87 4.44
C GLN A 368 0.01 -15.14 3.61
N ILE A 369 0.52 -14.02 4.12
CA ILE A 369 1.64 -13.32 3.50
C ILE A 369 2.88 -14.20 3.72
N ARG A 370 3.54 -14.63 2.62
CA ARG A 370 4.77 -15.42 2.73
C ARG A 370 5.95 -14.50 2.94
N GLU A 371 6.60 -14.60 4.10
CA GLU A 371 7.87 -13.90 4.30
C GLU A 371 8.97 -14.47 3.40
N ILE A 372 9.81 -13.58 2.88
CA ILE A 372 11.04 -13.96 2.17
C ILE A 372 12.19 -13.82 3.16
N LEU A 373 12.54 -14.91 3.83
CA LEU A 373 13.53 -14.89 4.90
C LEU A 373 14.95 -14.72 4.35
N GLN A 374 15.79 -14.03 5.12
CA GLN A 374 17.23 -13.96 4.84
C GLN A 374 17.85 -15.36 5.00
N PRO A 375 18.54 -15.89 3.98
CA PRO A 375 19.28 -17.15 4.13
C PRO A 375 20.31 -17.04 5.24
N LEU A 376 20.18 -17.90 6.27
CA LEU A 376 21.17 -18.01 7.33
C LEU A 376 22.47 -18.62 6.76
N PRO A 377 23.63 -17.99 7.01
CA PRO A 377 24.91 -18.49 6.51
C PRO A 377 25.19 -19.90 7.05
N THR A 378 25.67 -20.78 6.18
CA THR A 378 26.15 -22.11 6.56
C THR A 378 27.64 -22.24 6.24
N LYS A 379 28.34 -23.09 7.01
CA LYS A 379 29.74 -23.45 6.69
C LYS A 379 29.85 -24.21 5.37
N ASP A 380 28.82 -24.98 5.05
CA ASP A 380 28.65 -25.70 3.79
C ASP A 380 28.23 -24.72 2.68
N SER A 381 29.11 -24.53 1.70
CA SER A 381 28.92 -23.60 0.59
C SER A 381 27.82 -24.04 -0.38
N GLU A 382 27.61 -25.34 -0.56
CA GLU A 382 26.55 -25.85 -1.43
C GLU A 382 25.18 -25.64 -0.81
N LYS A 383 25.04 -25.87 0.50
CA LYS A 383 23.80 -25.56 1.22
C LYS A 383 23.53 -24.06 1.31
N ASP A 384 24.55 -23.21 1.49
CA ASP A 384 24.37 -21.74 1.45
C ASP A 384 23.86 -21.33 0.07
N ARG A 385 24.44 -21.91 -0.99
CA ARG A 385 24.03 -21.70 -2.37
C ARG A 385 22.58 -22.11 -2.62
N GLU A 386 22.17 -23.30 -2.20
CA GLU A 386 20.80 -23.79 -2.37
C GLU A 386 19.78 -22.88 -1.70
N LYS A 387 20.06 -22.44 -0.46
CA LYS A 387 19.20 -21.48 0.25
C LYS A 387 19.07 -20.15 -0.48
N TRP A 388 20.17 -19.65 -1.05
CA TRP A 388 20.13 -18.44 -1.88
C TRP A 388 19.36 -18.64 -3.18
N ASN A 389 19.53 -19.77 -3.87
CA ASN A 389 18.74 -20.10 -5.06
C ASN A 389 17.24 -20.09 -4.77
N ARG A 390 16.82 -20.68 -3.65
CA ARG A 390 15.43 -20.66 -3.19
C ARG A 390 14.95 -19.23 -2.91
N CYS A 391 15.71 -18.45 -2.16
CA CYS A 391 15.39 -17.06 -1.84
C CYS A 391 15.26 -16.19 -3.10
N VAL A 392 16.20 -16.31 -4.05
CA VAL A 392 16.15 -15.60 -5.34
C VAL A 392 14.95 -16.03 -6.17
N SER A 393 14.59 -17.32 -6.16
CA SER A 393 13.39 -17.81 -6.85
C SER A 393 12.10 -17.21 -6.28
N GLU A 394 12.00 -17.10 -4.96
CA GLU A 394 10.89 -16.42 -4.28
C GLU A 394 10.85 -14.93 -4.66
N ILE A 395 11.97 -14.21 -4.53
CA ILE A 395 12.08 -12.80 -4.94
C ILE A 395 11.65 -12.62 -6.40
N ARG A 396 12.14 -13.45 -7.31
CA ARG A 396 11.78 -13.40 -8.74
C ARG A 396 10.30 -13.60 -8.96
N THR A 397 9.70 -14.57 -8.28
CA THR A 397 8.26 -14.86 -8.39
C THR A 397 7.43 -13.70 -7.87
N ALA A 398 7.79 -13.16 -6.71
CA ALA A 398 7.13 -12.02 -6.09
C ALA A 398 7.22 -10.75 -6.97
N VAL A 399 8.41 -10.42 -7.46
CA VAL A 399 8.63 -9.28 -8.36
C VAL A 399 7.78 -9.42 -9.63
N LYS A 400 7.76 -10.61 -10.26
CA LYS A 400 6.89 -10.85 -11.42
C LYS A 400 5.40 -10.69 -11.07
N GLY A 401 4.97 -11.14 -9.89
CA GLY A 401 3.61 -10.96 -9.39
C GLY A 401 3.24 -9.48 -9.24
N PHE A 402 4.11 -8.70 -8.59
CA PHE A 402 3.97 -7.26 -8.44
C PHE A 402 3.88 -6.55 -9.79
N LEU A 403 4.80 -6.82 -10.70
CA LEU A 403 4.82 -6.21 -12.02
C LEU A 403 3.51 -6.50 -12.79
N LYS A 404 3.00 -7.73 -12.73
CA LYS A 404 1.72 -8.09 -13.37
C LYS A 404 0.53 -7.36 -12.73
N GLN A 405 0.46 -7.32 -11.40
CA GLN A 405 -0.70 -6.79 -10.67
C GLN A 405 -0.74 -5.26 -10.68
N GLU A 406 0.37 -4.60 -10.33
CA GLU A 406 0.42 -3.14 -10.14
C GLU A 406 0.83 -2.41 -11.43
N MET A 407 1.71 -3.02 -12.25
CA MET A 407 2.23 -2.36 -13.47
C MET A 407 1.53 -2.80 -14.75
N LYS A 408 0.65 -3.81 -14.68
CA LYS A 408 0.06 -4.48 -15.86
C LYS A 408 1.14 -5.01 -16.83
N TRP A 409 2.28 -5.40 -16.29
CA TRP A 409 3.41 -5.89 -17.08
C TRP A 409 3.09 -7.25 -17.69
N THR A 410 3.33 -7.37 -19.00
CA THR A 410 3.29 -8.63 -19.73
C THR A 410 4.71 -9.17 -19.92
N PRO A 411 4.99 -10.41 -19.50
CA PRO A 411 6.31 -10.99 -19.72
C PRO A 411 6.59 -11.10 -21.24
N PRO A 412 7.82 -10.79 -21.68
CA PRO A 412 8.24 -11.03 -23.06
C PRO A 412 8.07 -12.49 -23.48
N ASP A 413 7.74 -12.72 -24.75
CA ASP A 413 7.72 -14.06 -25.31
C ASP A 413 9.15 -14.61 -25.42
N ALA A 414 9.32 -15.90 -25.11
CA ALA A 414 10.61 -16.57 -25.12
C ALA A 414 11.23 -16.62 -26.53
N SER A 415 10.39 -16.67 -27.56
CA SER A 415 10.78 -16.65 -28.98
C SER A 415 11.52 -15.34 -29.36
N VAL A 416 11.03 -14.21 -28.83
CA VAL A 416 11.60 -12.86 -29.07
C VAL A 416 12.93 -12.70 -28.33
N LEU A 417 13.09 -13.36 -27.18
CA LEU A 417 14.34 -13.32 -26.41
C LEU A 417 15.45 -14.20 -27.00
N ALA A 418 15.12 -15.23 -27.79
CA ALA A 418 16.11 -16.08 -28.45
C ALA A 418 16.72 -15.43 -29.71
N SER A 419 16.06 -14.40 -30.24
CA SER A 419 16.43 -13.71 -31.48
C SER A 419 17.08 -12.34 -31.26
N ALA A 420 17.18 -11.88 -30.01
CA ALA A 420 17.70 -10.57 -29.60
C ALA A 420 18.90 -10.71 -28.65
#